data_AF-A0A2S5LCX8-F1
#
_entry.id   AF-A0A2S5LCX8-F1
#
_cell.length_a   1.000
_cell.length_b   1.000
_cell.length_c   1.000
_cell.angle_alpha   90.00
_cell.angle_beta   90.00
_cell.angle_gamma   90.00
#
_symmetry.space_group_name_H-M   'P 1'
#
loop_
_entity.id
_entity.type
_entity.pdbx_description
1 polymer ?
#
loop_
_entity_poly.entity_id
_entity_poly.type
_entity_poly.pdbx_seq_one_letter_code
_entity_poly.pdbx_strand_id
1 'polypeptide(L)' 'MRLRSDIFVSALIRRAEVQGAVAMLRRRGAAEAGAIFVKLDRLDGRAAVYGPAPQTEEPPEGVDRLFARVHA' A
#
# COMPACT_ATOMS: atom_id res chain seq x y z
N MET A 1 5.44 -8.80 13.96
CA MET A 1 6.40 -7.68 14.09
C MET A 1 6.29 -6.87 12.81
N ARG A 2 5.96 -5.57 12.89
CA ARG A 2 5.62 -4.78 11.70
C ARG A 2 6.87 -4.39 10.90
N LEU A 3 6.89 -4.72 9.61
CA LEU A 3 7.98 -4.29 8.72
C LEU A 3 8.08 -2.77 8.57
N ARG A 4 9.31 -2.32 8.39
CA ARG A 4 9.66 -0.94 8.05
C ARG A 4 8.97 -0.48 6.77
N SER A 5 8.55 0.78 6.74
CA SER A 5 7.65 1.28 5.68
C SER A 5 8.33 1.36 4.31
N ASP A 6 9.61 1.71 4.26
CA ASP A 6 10.44 1.66 3.05
C ASP A 6 10.67 0.25 2.50
N ILE A 7 10.89 -0.74 3.38
CA ILE A 7 11.05 -2.15 3.02
C ILE A 7 9.73 -2.66 2.45
N PHE A 8 8.61 -2.39 3.14
CA PHE A 8 7.29 -2.79 2.68
C PHE A 8 6.96 -2.21 1.29
N VAL A 9 7.20 -0.91 1.09
CA VAL A 9 6.94 -0.25 -0.21
C VAL A 9 7.82 -0.83 -1.32
N SER A 10 9.10 -1.09 -1.04
CA SER A 10 10.01 -1.67 -2.03
C SER A 10 9.59 -3.09 -2.42
N ALA A 11 9.20 -3.92 -1.44
CA ALA A 11 8.66 -5.25 -1.68
C ALA A 11 7.33 -5.22 -2.45
N LEU A 12 6.45 -4.26 -2.15
CA LEU A 12 5.17 -4.10 -2.84
C LEU A 12 5.37 -3.74 -4.31
N ILE A 13 6.26 -2.78 -4.62
CA ILE A 13 6.61 -2.42 -6.00
C ILE A 13 7.18 -3.64 -6.72
N ARG A 14 8.16 -4.32 -6.13
CA ARG A 14 8.77 -5.52 -6.74
C ARG A 14 7.74 -6.61 -7.01
N ARG A 15 6.81 -6.84 -6.08
CA ARG A 15 5.74 -7.82 -6.25
C ARG A 15 4.80 -7.43 -7.40
N ALA A 16 4.42 -6.16 -7.50
CA ALA A 16 3.60 -5.67 -8.60
C ALA A 16 4.28 -5.88 -9.97
N GLU A 17 5.57 -5.54 -10.07
CA GLU A 17 6.38 -5.73 -11.28
C GLU A 17 6.49 -7.20 -11.68
N VAL A 18 6.72 -8.11 -10.72
CA VAL A 18 6.75 -9.57 -10.98
C VAL A 18 5.41 -10.08 -11.50
N GLN A 19 4.31 -9.43 -11.13
CA GLN A 19 2.95 -9.74 -11.63
C GLN A 19 2.60 -8.99 -12.92
N GLY A 20 3.57 -8.30 -13.55
CA GLY A 20 3.38 -7.58 -14.81
C GLY A 20 2.74 -6.20 -14.69
N ALA A 21 2.54 -5.69 -13.47
CA ALA A 21 2.02 -4.35 -13.24
C ALA A 21 3.14 -3.31 -13.14
N VAL A 22 2.90 -2.10 -13.64
CA VAL A 22 3.82 -0.97 -13.46
C VAL A 22 3.54 -0.31 -12.11
N ALA A 23 4.55 -0.22 -11.25
CA ALA A 23 4.47 0.43 -9.95
C ALA A 23 5.65 1.37 -9.73
N MET A 24 5.40 2.54 -9.13
CA MET A 24 6.45 3.51 -8.82
C MET A 24 6.17 4.24 -7.51
N LEU A 25 7.23 4.64 -6.81
CA LEU A 25 7.12 5.50 -5.64
C LEU A 25 6.91 6.96 -6.07
N ARG A 26 5.71 7.50 -5.86
CA ARG A 26 5.38 8.89 -6.22
C ARG A 26 5.80 9.93 -5.19
N ARG A 27 5.78 9.58 -3.89
CA ARG A 27 6.17 10.45 -2.78
C ARG A 27 6.79 9.60 -1.67
N ARG A 28 7.96 10.00 -1.18
CA ARG A 28 8.63 9.34 -0.05
C ARG A 28 8.26 10.05 1.26
N GLY A 29 7.82 9.27 2.25
CA GLY A 29 7.58 9.72 3.63
C GLY A 29 8.63 9.18 4.59
N ALA A 30 8.29 9.09 5.88
CA ALA A 30 9.16 8.51 6.90
C ALA A 30 9.47 7.03 6.61
N ALA A 31 10.76 6.67 6.60
CA ALA A 31 11.21 5.32 6.27
C ALA A 31 10.71 4.30 7.30
N GLU A 32 10.86 4.61 8.60
CA GLU A 32 10.57 3.69 9.69
C GLU A 32 9.07 3.34 9.79
N ALA A 33 8.23 4.34 10.10
CA ALA A 33 6.82 4.14 10.44
C ALA A 33 5.84 5.02 9.63
N GLY A 34 6.20 5.41 8.40
CA GLY A 34 5.34 6.21 7.54
C GLY A 34 4.00 5.56 7.19
N ALA A 35 2.94 6.38 7.11
CA ALA A 35 1.69 5.99 6.48
C ALA A 35 1.91 5.73 4.98
N ILE A 36 1.27 4.69 4.46
CA ILE A 36 1.40 4.26 3.07
C ILE A 36 0.05 4.46 2.39
N PHE A 37 0.06 5.17 1.26
CA PHE A 37 -1.09 5.31 0.39
C PHE A 37 -0.76 4.69 -0.96
N VAL A 38 -1.72 3.96 -1.52
CA VAL A 38 -1.58 3.25 -2.80
C VAL A 38 -2.67 3.74 -3.74
N LYS A 39 -2.27 4.36 -4.86
CA LYS A 39 -3.19 4.63 -5.98
C LYS A 39 -3.10 3.47 -6.97
N LEU A 40 -4.22 2.80 -7.19
CA LEU A 40 -4.39 1.77 -8.21
C LEU A 40 -5.12 2.38 -9.42
N ASP A 41 -4.42 2.45 -10.55
CA ASP A 41 -5.05 2.77 -11.83
C ASP A 41 -5.65 1.50 -12.43
N ARG A 42 -6.94 1.54 -12.80
CA ARG A 42 -7.64 0.40 -13.39
C ARG A 42 -7.55 0.35 -14.91
N LEU A 43 -6.95 1.38 -15.53
CA LEU A 43 -6.80 1.53 -16.98
C LEU A 43 -8.13 1.62 -17.74
N ASP A 44 -9.23 1.90 -17.04
CA ASP A 44 -10.58 2.10 -17.58
C ASP A 44 -11.07 3.56 -17.40
N GLY A 45 -10.13 4.47 -17.15
CA GLY A 45 -10.42 5.87 -16.80
C GLY A 45 -10.77 6.09 -15.32
N ARG A 46 -10.77 5.04 -14.49
CA ARG A 46 -10.98 5.13 -13.04
C ARG A 46 -9.73 4.73 -12.27
N ALA A 47 -9.63 5.24 -11.05
CA ALA A 47 -8.60 4.86 -10.11
C ALA A 47 -9.21 4.62 -8.74
N ALA A 48 -8.54 3.80 -7.94
CA ALA A 48 -8.84 3.63 -6.52
C ALA A 48 -7.65 4.08 -5.66
N VAL A 49 -7.93 4.82 -4.58
CA VAL A 49 -6.94 5.16 -3.56
C VAL A 49 -7.20 4.34 -2.30
N TYR A 50 -6.16 3.67 -1.83
CA TYR A 50 -6.12 2.94 -0.58
C TYR A 50 -5.18 3.64 0.41
N GLY A 51 -5.57 3.65 1.69
CA GLY A 51 -4.76 4.13 2.81
C GLY A 51 -4.79 3.13 3.96
N PRO A 52 -4.16 3.44 5.10
CA PRO A 52 -4.23 2.59 6.29
C PRO A 52 -5.69 2.33 6.67
N ALA A 53 -6.04 1.07 6.93
CA ALA A 53 -7.37 0.74 7.44
C ALA A 53 -7.61 1.38 8.83
N PRO A 54 -8.87 1.63 9.22
CA PRO A 54 -9.22 2.09 10.56
C PRO A 54 -8.61 1.19 11.64
N GLN A 55 -8.15 1.77 12.74
CA GLN A 55 -7.56 1.01 13.86
C GLN A 55 -8.56 0.07 14.55
N THR A 56 -9.86 0.25 14.30
CA THR A 56 -10.94 -0.62 14.79
C THR A 56 -11.03 -1.93 14.03
N GLU A 57 -10.42 -2.05 12.86
CA GLU A 57 -10.35 -3.29 12.09
C GLU A 57 -9.18 -4.14 12.56
N GLU A 58 -9.46 -5.38 12.97
CA GLU A 58 -8.44 -6.32 13.40
C GLU A 58 -7.82 -7.02 12.16
N PRO A 59 -6.48 -6.96 11.98
CA PRO A 59 -5.82 -7.67 10.90
C PRO A 59 -5.92 -9.19 11.07
N PRO A 60 -6.11 -9.95 9.97
CA PRO A 60 -5.98 -11.39 10.00
C PRO A 60 -4.60 -11.84 10.49
N GLU A 61 -4.50 -13.08 10.97
CA GLU A 61 -3.22 -13.66 11.40
C GLU A 61 -2.17 -13.59 10.27
N GLY A 62 -0.97 -13.14 10.62
CA GLY A 62 0.12 -12.96 9.65
C GLY A 62 0.04 -11.70 8.78
N VAL A 63 -0.98 -10.84 8.96
CA VAL A 63 -1.11 -9.58 8.23
C VAL A 63 -0.62 -8.40 9.07
N ASP A 64 0.51 -7.83 8.68
CA ASP A 64 1.10 -6.68 9.38
C ASP A 64 0.36 -5.35 9.14
N ARG A 65 -0.33 -5.22 8.00
CA ARG A 65 -0.95 -3.96 7.55
C ARG A 65 -2.22 -4.23 6.75
N LEU A 66 -3.34 -3.66 7.18
CA LEU A 66 -4.58 -3.59 6.41
C LEU A 66 -4.68 -2.24 5.68
N PHE A 67 -5.32 -2.28 4.51
CA PHE A 67 -5.58 -1.12 3.67
C PHE A 67 -7.06 -1.04 3.34
N ALA A 68 -7.65 0.15 3.49
CA ALA A 68 -9.04 0.44 3.14
C ALA A 68 -9.11 1.49 2.04
N ARG A 69 -10.21 1.50 1.27
CA ARG A 69 -10.48 2.53 0.26
C ARG A 69 -10.77 3.86 0.96
N VAL A 70 -10.08 4.93 0.57
CA VAL A 70 -10.14 6.24 1.25
C VAL A 70 -10.75 7.37 0.41
N HIS A 71 -11.51 7.04 -0.62
CA HIS A 71 -12.21 8.00 -1.47
C HIS A 71 -13.61 7.46 -1.80
N ALA A 72 -14.55 8.38 -2.03
CA ALA A 72 -15.92 8.09 -2.45
C ALA A 72 -15.96 7.43 -3.84
#